data_AF-A0A1G1KW66-F1
#
_entry.id   AF-A0A1G1KW66-F1
#
_cell.length_a   1.000
_cell.length_b   1.000
_cell.length_c   1.000
_cell.angle_alpha   90.00
_cell.angle_beta   90.00
_cell.angle_gamma   90.00
#
_symmetry.space_group_name_H-M   'P 1'
#
loop_
_entity.id
_entity.type
_entity.pdbx_description
1 polymer ?
#
loop_
_entity_poly.entity_id
_entity_poly.type
_entity_poly.pdbx_seq_one_letter_code
_entity_poly.pdbx_strand_id
1 'polypeptide(L)'
;MNFCGMACDILTRTNDGGDLSPEHLKLLENAVNGFLNEKGERKFKELHEEVTSGKYKKPFLHGVEHLTIDHEGYVYWKGKHVEHYDLSFAFSAEAKNPALELAERCKHLERKCVPVNVNSVIWNWNEQK
;
A
#
# COMPACT_ATOMS: atom_id res chain seq x y z
N MET A 1 5.14 1.45 -28.33
CA MET A 1 4.71 0.74 -27.10
C MET A 1 3.33 1.27 -26.74
N ASN A 2 2.34 0.41 -26.48
CA ASN A 2 0.96 0.85 -26.26
C ASN A 2 0.63 0.87 -24.76
N PHE A 3 1.05 1.92 -24.04
CA PHE A 3 0.76 2.05 -22.61
C PHE A 3 -0.74 2.17 -22.32
N CYS A 4 -1.52 2.80 -23.21
CA CYS A 4 -2.97 2.89 -23.05
C CYS A 4 -3.64 1.51 -23.07
N GLY A 5 -3.25 0.64 -24.01
CA GLY A 5 -3.77 -0.73 -24.06
C GLY A 5 -3.43 -1.53 -22.80
N MET A 6 -2.18 -1.44 -22.34
CA MET A 6 -1.73 -2.10 -21.11
C MET A 6 -2.45 -1.56 -19.87
N ALA A 7 -2.70 -0.24 -19.81
CA ALA A 7 -3.46 0.38 -18.73
C ALA A 7 -4.90 -0.13 -18.68
N CYS A 8 -5.58 -0.25 -19.84
CA CYS A 8 -6.92 -0.84 -19.92
C CYS A 8 -6.94 -2.30 -19.42
N ASP A 9 -5.94 -3.10 -19.78
CA ASP A 9 -5.82 -4.48 -19.28
C ASP A 9 -5.68 -4.51 -17.75
N ILE A 10 -4.85 -3.62 -17.20
CA ILE A 10 -4.63 -3.53 -15.76
C ILE A 10 -5.93 -3.14 -15.06
N LEU A 11 -6.57 -2.04 -15.46
CA LEU A 11 -7.80 -1.55 -14.83
C LEU A 11 -8.91 -2.62 -14.87
N THR A 12 -9.12 -3.24 -16.03
CA THR A 12 -10.13 -4.31 -16.19
C THR A 12 -9.90 -5.47 -15.23
N ARG A 13 -8.64 -5.84 -14.98
CA ARG A 13 -8.28 -6.99 -14.12
C ARG A 13 -8.15 -6.65 -12.64
N THR A 14 -8.19 -5.37 -12.28
CA THR A 14 -7.99 -4.89 -10.90
C THR A 14 -9.19 -4.11 -10.38
N ASN A 15 -10.38 -4.46 -10.87
CA ASN A 15 -11.65 -3.81 -10.53
C ASN A 15 -11.55 -2.28 -10.67
N ASP A 16 -11.23 -1.84 -11.88
CA ASP A 16 -11.01 -0.44 -12.26
C ASP A 16 -9.94 0.26 -11.40
N GLY A 17 -8.87 -0.49 -11.05
CA GLY A 17 -7.77 0.01 -10.23
C GLY A 17 -8.04 0.01 -8.72
N GLY A 18 -9.22 -0.38 -8.25
CA GLY A 18 -9.52 -0.52 -6.82
C GLY A 18 -8.60 -1.53 -6.11
N ASP A 19 -8.21 -2.58 -6.81
CA ASP A 19 -7.31 -3.60 -6.26
C ASP A 19 -5.83 -3.24 -6.40
N LEU A 20 -5.48 -2.19 -7.15
CA LEU A 20 -4.11 -1.67 -7.18
C LEU A 20 -3.75 -0.98 -5.86
N SER A 21 -2.47 -0.98 -5.51
CA SER A 21 -1.96 -0.03 -4.53
C SER A 21 -1.99 1.39 -5.10
N PRO A 22 -2.09 2.43 -4.24
CA PRO A 22 -2.03 3.81 -4.71
C PRO A 22 -0.77 4.13 -5.53
N GLU A 23 0.40 3.60 -5.15
CA GLU A 23 1.65 3.76 -5.93
C GLU A 23 1.56 3.16 -7.34
N HIS A 24 0.91 2.01 -7.49
CA HIS A 24 0.75 1.36 -8.80
C HIS A 24 -0.28 2.08 -9.66
N LEU A 25 -1.34 2.62 -9.05
CA LEU A 25 -2.27 3.50 -9.75
C LEU A 25 -1.57 4.76 -10.24
N LYS A 26 -0.70 5.36 -9.41
CA LYS A 26 0.10 6.52 -9.82
C LYS A 26 1.10 6.17 -10.94
N LEU A 27 1.71 4.98 -10.89
CA LEU A 27 2.57 4.50 -11.96
C LEU A 27 1.80 4.36 -13.28
N LEU A 28 0.57 3.84 -13.24
CA LEU A 28 -0.31 3.74 -14.39
C LEU A 28 -0.68 5.11 -14.96
N GLU A 29 -1.07 6.06 -14.10
CA GLU A 29 -1.36 7.44 -14.52
C GLU A 29 -0.15 8.07 -15.23
N ASN A 30 1.04 7.94 -14.64
CA ASN A 30 2.28 8.45 -15.23
C ASN A 30 2.62 7.75 -16.56
N ALA A 31 2.29 6.46 -16.71
CA ALA A 31 2.49 5.72 -17.96
C ALA A 31 1.62 6.28 -19.10
N VAL A 32 0.33 6.48 -18.83
CA VAL A 32 -0.63 7.00 -19.81
C VAL A 32 -0.29 8.43 -20.21
N ASN A 33 0.15 9.24 -19.25
CA ASN A 33 0.52 10.64 -19.49
C ASN A 33 1.92 10.83 -20.10
N GLY A 34 2.70 9.76 -20.31
CA GLY A 34 4.04 9.85 -20.90
C GLY A 34 5.09 10.45 -19.96
N PHE A 35 4.92 10.33 -18.65
CA PHE A 35 5.83 10.87 -17.62
C PHE A 35 6.82 9.83 -17.07
N LEU A 36 6.83 8.61 -17.61
CA LEU A 36 7.78 7.59 -17.18
C LEU A 36 9.17 7.80 -17.80
N ASN A 37 10.19 7.54 -17.00
CA ASN A 37 11.54 7.28 -17.48
C ASN A 37 11.72 5.76 -17.72
N GLU A 38 12.87 5.33 -18.24
CA GLU A 38 13.16 3.91 -18.54
C GLU A 38 12.90 2.96 -17.36
N LYS A 39 13.27 3.39 -16.14
CA LYS A 39 13.02 2.60 -14.92
C LYS A 39 11.52 2.48 -14.65
N GLY A 40 10.77 3.57 -14.84
CA GLY A 40 9.31 3.61 -14.74
C GLY A 40 8.66 2.71 -15.77
N GLU A 41 9.09 2.75 -17.03
CA GLU A 41 8.57 1.88 -18.09
C GLU A 41 8.78 0.39 -17.79
N ARG A 42 9.95 0.03 -17.26
CA ARG A 42 10.21 -1.35 -16.83
C ARG A 42 9.27 -1.77 -15.71
N LYS A 43 9.13 -0.96 -14.66
CA LYS A 43 8.19 -1.24 -13.57
C LYS A 43 6.74 -1.36 -14.05
N PHE A 44 6.34 -0.52 -15.01
CA PHE A 44 5.00 -0.58 -15.56
C PHE A 44 4.75 -1.86 -16.36
N LYS A 45 5.76 -2.36 -17.09
CA LYS A 45 5.69 -3.67 -17.76
C LYS A 45 5.60 -4.81 -16.76
N GLU A 46 6.42 -4.80 -15.71
CA GLU A 46 6.37 -5.79 -14.63
C GLU A 46 4.98 -5.82 -13.99
N LEU A 47 4.40 -4.65 -13.69
CA LEU A 47 3.03 -4.54 -13.17
C LEU A 47 2.00 -5.14 -14.13
N HIS A 48 2.06 -4.80 -15.42
CA HIS A 48 1.15 -5.35 -16.42
C HIS A 48 1.26 -6.89 -16.51
N GLU A 49 2.47 -7.43 -16.50
CA GLU A 49 2.70 -8.88 -16.52
C GLU A 49 2.16 -9.56 -15.26
N GLU A 50 2.41 -9.00 -14.08
CA GLU A 50 1.89 -9.53 -12.81
C GLU A 50 0.35 -9.55 -12.79
N VAL A 51 -0.28 -8.46 -13.23
CA VAL A 51 -1.74 -8.33 -13.27
C VAL A 51 -2.36 -9.27 -14.31
N THR A 52 -1.81 -9.30 -15.52
CA THR A 52 -2.34 -10.14 -16.61
C THR A 52 -2.15 -11.63 -16.37
N SER A 53 -1.07 -12.02 -15.69
CA SER A 53 -0.82 -13.39 -15.25
C SER A 53 -1.60 -13.80 -13.99
N GLY A 54 -2.33 -12.88 -13.34
CA GLY A 54 -3.07 -13.14 -12.10
C GLY A 54 -2.17 -13.35 -10.87
N LYS A 55 -0.89 -12.96 -10.95
CA LYS A 55 0.08 -13.08 -9.86
C LYS A 55 0.19 -11.81 -9.01
N TYR A 56 -0.44 -10.73 -9.45
CA TYR A 56 -0.41 -9.45 -8.75
C TYR A 56 -0.88 -9.60 -7.31
N LYS A 57 -0.09 -9.05 -6.39
CA LYS A 57 -0.44 -8.89 -4.99
C LYS A 57 -0.21 -7.44 -4.61
N LYS A 58 -1.18 -6.85 -3.93
CA LYS A 58 -1.04 -5.51 -3.38
C LYS A 58 0.19 -5.51 -2.44
N PRO A 59 1.19 -4.64 -2.68
CA PRO A 59 2.36 -4.58 -1.82
C PRO A 59 1.96 -4.14 -0.42
N PHE A 60 2.70 -4.62 0.58
CA PHE A 60 2.59 -4.09 1.92
C PHE A 60 3.18 -2.69 2.01
N LEU A 61 2.58 -1.84 2.85
CA LEU A 61 3.04 -0.48 3.09
C LEU A 61 4.48 -0.52 3.61
N HIS A 62 5.40 0.09 2.86
CA HIS A 62 6.85 0.04 3.09
C HIS A 62 7.45 -1.38 3.24
N GLY A 63 6.79 -2.39 2.68
CA GLY A 63 7.20 -3.80 2.81
C GLY A 63 6.96 -4.40 4.20
N VAL A 64 6.22 -3.73 5.07
CA VAL A 64 5.93 -4.20 6.43
C VAL A 64 4.80 -5.23 6.38
N GLU A 65 5.14 -6.50 6.59
CA GLU A 65 4.20 -7.61 6.46
C GLU A 65 2.88 -7.37 7.21
N HIS A 66 1.77 -7.64 6.51
CA HIS A 66 0.38 -7.43 6.95
C HIS A 66 -0.10 -5.98 7.08
N LEU A 67 0.76 -5.00 6.86
CA LEU A 67 0.39 -3.59 6.84
C LEU A 67 0.02 -3.19 5.41
N THR A 68 -1.22 -2.74 5.20
CA THR A 68 -1.70 -2.28 3.89
C THR A 68 -2.33 -0.90 4.01
N ILE A 69 -2.44 -0.18 2.89
CA ILE A 69 -3.11 1.11 2.80
C ILE A 69 -4.06 1.10 1.60
N ASP A 70 -5.21 1.78 1.72
CA ASP A 70 -6.13 2.00 0.61
C ASP A 70 -5.92 3.37 -0.08
N HIS A 71 -6.76 3.66 -1.06
CA HIS A 71 -6.71 4.92 -1.83
C HIS A 71 -7.27 6.13 -1.06
N GLU A 72 -7.86 5.93 0.11
CA GLU A 72 -8.31 7.01 0.99
C GLU A 72 -7.30 7.32 2.10
N GLY A 73 -6.26 6.49 2.25
CA GLY A 73 -5.21 6.65 3.24
C GLY A 73 -5.43 5.82 4.51
N TYR A 74 -6.48 5.00 4.58
CA TYR A 74 -6.68 4.14 5.75
C TYR A 74 -5.68 3.00 5.74
N VAL A 75 -5.03 2.81 6.88
CA VAL A 75 -4.00 1.80 7.12
C VAL A 75 -4.60 0.64 7.88
N TYR A 76 -4.32 -0.56 7.41
CA TYR A 76 -4.87 -1.80 7.95
C TYR A 76 -3.75 -2.74 8.39
N TRP A 77 -3.94 -3.38 9.55
CA TRP A 77 -3.14 -4.49 10.02
C TRP A 77 -3.96 -5.79 9.91
N LYS A 78 -3.54 -6.71 9.04
CA LYS A 78 -4.28 -7.96 8.76
C LYS A 78 -5.77 -7.72 8.46
N GLY A 79 -6.05 -6.65 7.71
CA GLY A 79 -7.42 -6.25 7.33
C GLY A 79 -8.19 -5.46 8.39
N LYS A 80 -7.60 -5.16 9.56
CA LYS A 80 -8.23 -4.31 10.59
C LYS A 80 -7.71 -2.89 10.49
N HIS A 81 -8.59 -1.89 10.41
CA HIS A 81 -8.20 -0.49 10.38
C HIS A 81 -7.51 -0.07 11.70
N VAL A 82 -6.32 0.52 11.58
CA VAL A 82 -5.44 0.87 12.72
C VAL A 82 -4.94 2.31 12.71
N GLU A 83 -4.89 2.98 11.57
CA GLU A 83 -4.38 4.34 11.44
C GLU A 83 -4.86 4.95 10.12
N HIS A 84 -4.75 6.28 9.96
CA HIS A 84 -4.97 6.97 8.70
C HIS A 84 -3.77 7.87 8.37
N TYR A 85 -3.25 7.75 7.14
CA TYR A 85 -2.15 8.57 6.65
C TYR A 85 -2.57 9.36 5.41
N ASP A 86 -2.12 10.61 5.34
CA ASP A 86 -2.11 11.34 4.07
C ASP A 86 -1.27 10.57 3.04
N LEU A 87 -1.79 10.36 1.83
CA LEU A 87 -1.10 9.56 0.80
C LEU A 87 0.26 10.16 0.40
N SER A 88 0.40 11.48 0.43
CA SER A 88 1.68 12.16 0.15
C SER A 88 2.74 11.82 1.19
N PHE A 89 2.34 11.65 2.45
CA PHE A 89 3.20 11.20 3.52
C PHE A 89 3.42 9.68 3.47
N ALA A 90 2.36 8.89 3.28
CA ALA A 90 2.38 7.43 3.37
C ALA A 90 3.39 6.74 2.45
N PHE A 91 3.76 7.36 1.33
CA PHE A 91 4.76 6.81 0.39
C PHE A 91 6.09 7.56 0.43
N SER A 92 6.28 8.47 1.38
CA SER A 92 7.53 9.17 1.60
C SER A 92 8.54 8.29 2.35
N ALA A 93 9.82 8.66 2.33
CA ALA A 93 10.84 7.91 3.07
C ALA A 93 10.64 8.03 4.60
N GLU A 94 10.08 9.16 5.03
CA GLU A 94 9.81 9.50 6.42
C GLU A 94 8.73 8.62 7.06
N ALA A 95 7.72 8.19 6.29
CA ALA A 95 6.64 7.34 6.79
C ALA A 95 7.07 5.89 7.10
N LYS A 96 8.26 5.47 6.66
CA LYS A 96 8.78 4.12 6.91
C LYS A 96 8.92 3.81 8.41
N ASN A 97 9.49 4.72 9.20
CA ASN A 97 9.69 4.49 10.63
C ASN A 97 8.35 4.44 11.38
N PRO A 98 7.42 5.40 11.19
CA PRO A 98 6.05 5.31 11.72
C PRO A 98 5.32 4.01 11.34
N ALA A 99 5.44 3.55 10.10
CA ALA A 99 4.83 2.28 9.67
C ALA A 99 5.41 1.07 10.41
N LEU A 100 6.73 1.05 10.66
CA LEU A 100 7.39 0.01 11.45
C LEU A 100 6.93 0.04 12.92
N GLU A 101 6.88 1.23 13.53
CA GLU A 101 6.39 1.39 14.90
C GLU A 101 4.93 0.94 15.04
N LEU A 102 4.07 1.32 14.09
CA LEU A 102 2.67 0.92 14.04
C LEU A 102 2.53 -0.60 14.02
N ALA A 103 3.32 -1.29 13.20
CA ALA A 103 3.34 -2.74 13.13
C ALA A 103 3.80 -3.39 14.45
N GLU A 104 4.82 -2.84 15.11
CA GLU A 104 5.27 -3.33 16.42
C GLU A 104 4.20 -3.16 17.51
N ARG A 105 3.46 -2.04 17.51
CA ARG A 105 2.32 -1.83 18.40
C ARG A 105 1.21 -2.85 18.15
N CYS A 106 0.91 -3.13 16.88
CA CYS A 106 -0.08 -4.15 16.51
C CYS A 106 0.34 -5.55 17.00
N LYS A 107 1.59 -5.96 16.75
CA LYS A 107 2.14 -7.23 17.26
C LYS A 107 2.10 -7.31 18.78
N HIS A 108 2.38 -6.21 19.48
CA HIS A 108 2.33 -6.16 20.94
C HIS A 108 0.92 -6.39 21.50
N LEU A 109 -0.08 -5.75 20.89
CA LEU A 109 -1.48 -5.96 21.25
C LEU A 109 -1.91 -7.41 20.99
N GLU A 110 -1.49 -8.00 19.86
CA GLU A 110 -1.74 -9.42 19.56
C GLU A 110 -1.16 -10.35 20.64
N ARG A 111 0.08 -10.11 21.08
CA ARG A 111 0.72 -10.88 22.17
C ARG A 111 -0.03 -10.77 23.50
N LYS A 112 -0.67 -9.64 23.75
CA LYS A 112 -1.49 -9.40 24.95
C LYS A 112 -2.95 -9.85 24.79
N CYS A 113 -3.31 -10.47 23.67
CA CYS A 113 -4.69 -10.83 23.33
C CYS A 113 -5.65 -9.62 23.35
N VAL A 114 -5.14 -8.42 23.11
CA VAL A 114 -5.95 -7.19 23.02
C VAL A 114 -6.39 -7.01 21.57
N PRO A 115 -7.66 -6.67 21.30
CA PRO A 115 -8.13 -6.41 19.94
C PRO A 115 -7.34 -5.28 19.27
N VAL A 116 -6.73 -5.55 18.12
CA VAL A 116 -6.04 -4.54 17.28
C VAL A 116 -7.07 -3.73 16.50
N ASN A 117 -7.12 -2.42 16.75
CA ASN A 117 -7.92 -1.43 16.02
C ASN A 117 -7.40 -0.02 16.33
N VAL A 118 -7.91 0.99 15.64
CA VAL A 118 -7.54 2.41 15.82
C VAL A 118 -7.61 2.92 17.27
N ASN A 119 -8.50 2.36 18.11
CA ASN A 119 -8.65 2.81 19.50
C ASN A 119 -7.63 2.16 20.46
N SER A 120 -7.10 0.98 20.12
CA SER A 120 -6.11 0.26 20.95
C SER A 120 -4.68 0.51 20.50
N VAL A 121 -4.49 0.82 19.21
CA VAL A 121 -3.22 1.17 18.58
C VAL A 121 -2.91 2.66 18.80
N ILE A 122 -2.95 3.10 20.06
CA ILE A 122 -2.66 4.49 20.41
C ILE A 122 -1.14 4.75 20.53
N TRP A 123 -0.75 5.98 20.22
CA TRP A 123 0.64 6.47 20.25
C TRP A 123 1.24 6.49 21.67
N ASN A 124 0.41 6.63 22.71
CA ASN A 124 0.87 6.75 24.09
C ASN A 124 0.61 5.47 24.87
N TRP A 125 1.53 4.51 24.78
CA TRP A 125 1.76 3.63 25.91
C TRP A 125 2.54 4.43 26.92
N ASN A 126 1.87 4.99 27.92
CA ASN A 126 2.55 5.23 29.18
C ASN A 126 3.08 3.87 29.61
N GLU A 127 4.39 3.67 29.50
CA GLU A 127 5.07 2.49 30.00
C GLU A 127 4.63 2.31 31.46
N GLN A 128 3.67 1.42 31.68
CA GLN A 128 3.42 0.92 33.01
C GLN A 128 4.67 0.11 33.35
N LYS A 129 5.50 0.77 34.16
CA LYS A 129 6.75 0.32 34.77
C LYS A 129 6.74 -1.15 35.18
#